data_AF-A0AAQ3L7D4-F1
#
_entry.id   AF-A0AAQ3L7D4-F1
#
_cell.length_a   1.000
_cell.length_b   1.000
_cell.length_c   1.000
_cell.angle_alpha   90.00
_cell.angle_beta   90.00
_cell.angle_gamma   90.00
#
_symmetry.space_group_name_H-M   'P 1'
#
loop_
_entity.id
_entity.type
_entity.pdbx_description
1 polymer ?
#
loop_
_entity_poly.entity_id
_entity_poly.type
_entity_poly.pdbx_seq_one_letter_code
_entity_poly.pdbx_strand_id
1 'polypeptide(L)'
;MTEFLKLFELAKAVVEEVIERKREIKDSSWEELIEALDDLSEITRLHAEAIAEVTLPIEYSNDLLETAHRYSRLAKNPYFPQGYSAIRGTLESCLSAKMFKAEAIQSHLTKILDELSKFQEGAFLLSWDSFSISDAFAKSVDVYNSDSENDFHDFREEFQKFKGSYDVLMRETSKPDELEQPSTKEDLVAVLRSWCISWQRHIHNILYRGRGLNYEIHRLKKLKNFT
;
A
#
# COMPACT_ATOMS: atom_id res chain seq x y z
N MET A 1 22.10 -10.12 -1.21
CA MET A 1 20.65 -10.36 -1.08
C MET A 1 20.04 -9.04 -0.64
N THR A 2 19.35 -8.34 -1.55
CA THR A 2 18.85 -6.98 -1.35
C THR A 2 17.82 -6.92 -0.22
N GLU A 3 17.82 -5.84 0.58
CA GLU A 3 16.91 -5.64 1.72
C GLU A 3 15.43 -5.84 1.33
N PHE A 4 15.08 -5.48 0.10
CA PHE A 4 13.78 -5.75 -0.53
C PHE A 4 13.30 -7.21 -0.49
N LEU A 5 14.17 -8.20 -0.73
CA LEU A 5 13.76 -9.62 -0.69
C LEU A 5 13.49 -10.09 0.74
N LYS A 6 14.26 -9.58 1.71
CA LYS A 6 14.04 -9.89 3.14
C LYS A 6 12.69 -9.38 3.61
N LEU A 7 12.23 -8.21 3.13
CA LEU A 7 10.89 -7.71 3.45
C LEU A 7 9.79 -8.67 2.99
N PHE A 8 9.95 -9.31 1.83
CA PHE A 8 8.96 -10.28 1.34
C PHE A 8 8.97 -11.59 2.11
N GLU A 9 10.14 -12.03 2.58
CA GLU A 9 10.25 -13.18 3.47
C GLU A 9 9.59 -12.89 4.82
N LEU A 10 9.78 -11.68 5.37
CA LEU A 10 9.12 -11.25 6.60
C LEU A 10 7.60 -11.16 6.42
N ALA A 11 7.12 -10.54 5.34
CA ALA A 11 5.70 -10.46 5.03
C ALA A 11 5.07 -11.85 4.86
N LYS A 12 5.76 -12.75 4.18
CA LYS A 12 5.36 -14.16 4.06
C LYS A 12 5.20 -14.81 5.43
N ALA A 13 6.20 -14.70 6.30
CA ALA A 13 6.18 -15.33 7.62
C ALA A 13 4.99 -14.85 8.46
N VAL A 14 4.75 -13.54 8.50
CA VAL A 14 3.59 -12.94 9.20
C VAL A 14 2.28 -13.49 8.63
N VAL A 15 2.15 -13.57 7.30
CA VAL A 15 0.91 -14.01 6.65
C VAL A 15 0.65 -15.50 6.85
N GLU A 16 1.68 -16.35 6.77
CA GLU A 16 1.57 -17.78 7.04
C GLU A 16 1.11 -18.01 8.49
N GLU A 17 1.69 -17.30 9.45
CA GLU A 17 1.31 -17.37 10.87
C GLU A 17 -0.15 -16.94 11.09
N VAL A 18 -0.57 -15.83 10.48
CA VAL A 18 -1.97 -15.36 10.53
C VAL A 18 -2.95 -16.40 9.97
N ILE A 19 -2.62 -17.00 8.82
CA ILE A 19 -3.48 -17.99 8.16
C ILE A 19 -3.58 -19.26 8.99
N GLU A 20 -2.47 -19.72 9.57
CA GLU A 20 -2.44 -20.89 10.45
C GLU A 20 -3.30 -20.65 11.70
N ARG A 21 -3.10 -19.53 12.41
CA ARG A 21 -3.92 -19.17 13.59
C ARG A 21 -5.42 -19.13 13.28
N LYS A 22 -5.81 -18.50 12.18
CA LYS A 22 -7.23 -18.38 11.79
C LYS A 22 -7.90 -19.75 11.58
N ARG A 23 -7.14 -20.81 11.27
CA ARG A 23 -7.70 -22.17 11.15
C ARG A 23 -7.97 -22.82 12.50
N GLU A 24 -7.29 -22.39 13.55
CA GLU A 24 -7.36 -22.99 14.89
C GLU A 24 -8.39 -22.32 15.80
N ILE A 25 -8.62 -21.01 15.63
CA ILE A 25 -9.53 -20.22 16.47
C ILE A 25 -10.97 -20.34 15.96
N LYS A 26 -11.90 -20.69 16.87
CA LYS A 26 -13.33 -20.88 16.55
C LYS A 26 -14.24 -19.78 17.10
N ASP A 27 -13.79 -19.04 18.11
CA ASP A 27 -14.58 -18.04 18.81
C ASP A 27 -13.81 -16.72 18.95
N SER A 28 -14.46 -15.60 18.62
CA SER A 28 -13.87 -14.27 18.75
C SER A 28 -13.61 -13.91 20.21
N SER A 29 -12.37 -13.51 20.51
CA SER A 29 -11.90 -13.11 21.85
C SER A 29 -11.13 -11.78 21.79
N TRP A 30 -10.94 -11.15 22.95
CA TRP A 30 -10.09 -9.95 23.03
C TRP A 30 -8.65 -10.26 22.65
N GLU A 31 -8.14 -11.44 22.99
CA GLU A 31 -6.80 -11.90 22.63
C GLU A 31 -6.64 -11.95 21.10
N GLU A 32 -7.57 -12.61 20.41
CA GLU A 32 -7.58 -12.72 18.95
C GLU A 32 -7.68 -11.33 18.28
N LEU A 33 -8.53 -10.44 18.82
CA LEU A 33 -8.63 -9.08 18.30
C LEU A 33 -7.30 -8.32 18.46
N ILE A 34 -6.64 -8.41 19.61
CA ILE A 34 -5.38 -7.69 19.85
C ILE A 34 -4.29 -8.23 18.92
N GLU A 35 -4.17 -9.55 18.78
CA GLU A 35 -3.22 -10.19 17.86
C GLU A 35 -3.48 -9.77 16.42
N ALA A 36 -4.73 -9.82 15.94
CA ALA A 36 -5.08 -9.36 14.60
C ALA A 36 -4.72 -7.88 14.36
N LEU A 37 -4.83 -7.04 15.40
CA LEU A 37 -4.42 -5.63 15.32
C LEU A 37 -2.89 -5.45 15.34
N ASP A 38 -2.14 -6.31 16.04
CA ASP A 38 -0.67 -6.37 15.96
C ASP A 38 -0.23 -6.81 14.56
N ASP A 39 -0.81 -7.89 14.04
CA ASP A 39 -0.56 -8.38 12.68
C ASP A 39 -0.89 -7.32 11.63
N LEU A 40 -1.99 -6.58 11.82
CA LEU A 40 -2.37 -5.47 10.95
C LEU A 40 -1.32 -4.36 10.96
N SER A 41 -0.82 -4.00 12.14
CA SER A 41 0.21 -2.97 12.29
C SER A 41 1.50 -3.41 11.58
N GLU A 42 1.87 -4.68 11.73
CA GLU A 42 3.09 -5.23 11.16
C GLU A 42 3.01 -5.37 9.63
N ILE A 43 1.93 -5.94 9.10
CA ILE A 43 1.80 -6.11 7.64
C ILE A 43 1.70 -4.78 6.91
N THR A 44 1.05 -3.77 7.51
CA THR A 44 0.99 -2.42 6.92
C THR A 44 2.32 -1.70 6.98
N ARG A 45 3.08 -1.86 8.07
CA ARG A 45 4.47 -1.37 8.17
C ARG A 45 5.35 -2.00 7.09
N LEU A 46 5.34 -3.33 6.96
CA LEU A 46 6.12 -4.06 5.95
C LEU A 46 5.74 -3.66 4.52
N HIS A 47 4.45 -3.43 4.25
CA HIS A 47 4.01 -2.99 2.93
C HIS A 47 4.49 -1.57 2.63
N ALA A 48 4.41 -0.64 3.60
CA ALA A 48 4.94 0.70 3.44
C ALA A 48 6.46 0.72 3.22
N GLU A 49 7.20 -0.15 3.92
CA GLU A 49 8.64 -0.34 3.70
C GLU A 49 8.95 -0.93 2.33
N ALA A 50 8.17 -1.91 1.88
CA ALA A 50 8.32 -2.47 0.54
C ALA A 50 8.07 -1.40 -0.55
N ILE A 51 7.09 -0.52 -0.35
CA ILE A 51 6.84 0.62 -1.24
C ILE A 51 8.05 1.56 -1.25
N ALA A 52 8.60 1.92 -0.08
CA ALA A 52 9.80 2.74 -0.02
C ALA A 52 10.98 2.10 -0.76
N GLU A 53 11.23 0.80 -0.56
CA GLU A 53 12.28 0.07 -1.27
C GLU A 53 12.09 0.04 -2.80
N VAL A 54 10.84 0.03 -3.27
CA VAL A 54 10.52 0.13 -4.71
C VAL A 54 10.92 1.51 -5.24
N THR A 55 10.73 2.58 -4.48
CA THR A 55 10.96 3.96 -4.94
C THR A 55 12.42 4.41 -4.83
N LEU A 56 13.22 3.81 -3.94
CA LEU A 56 14.63 4.18 -3.76
C LEU A 56 15.46 4.35 -5.06
N PRO A 57 15.40 3.43 -6.05
CA PRO A 57 16.29 3.53 -7.22
C PRO A 57 16.01 4.77 -8.08
N ILE A 58 14.73 5.12 -8.29
CA ILE A 58 14.38 6.33 -9.04
C ILE A 58 14.60 7.61 -8.21
N GLU A 59 14.41 7.54 -6.89
CA GLU A 59 14.66 8.68 -6.00
C GLU A 59 16.13 9.09 -5.98
N TYR A 60 17.05 8.14 -5.76
CA TYR A 60 18.47 8.44 -5.54
C TYR A 60 19.33 8.37 -6.80
N SER A 61 18.97 7.53 -7.76
CA SER A 61 19.81 7.26 -8.95
C SER A 61 19.11 7.48 -10.29
N ASN A 62 17.86 7.95 -10.33
CA ASN A 62 17.05 8.01 -11.55
C ASN A 62 16.89 6.63 -12.22
N ASP A 63 17.06 5.53 -11.48
CA ASP A 63 17.07 4.18 -12.03
C ASP A 63 15.63 3.67 -12.22
N LEU A 64 15.10 3.97 -13.40
CA LEU A 64 13.76 3.58 -13.83
C LEU A 64 13.63 2.05 -14.01
N LEU A 65 14.68 1.40 -14.54
CA LEU A 65 14.66 -0.03 -14.81
C LEU A 65 14.55 -0.84 -13.51
N GLU A 66 15.40 -0.55 -12.53
CA GLU A 66 15.36 -1.23 -11.23
C GLU A 66 14.05 -0.91 -10.49
N THR A 67 13.55 0.33 -10.57
CA THR A 67 12.25 0.70 -10.00
C THR A 67 11.11 -0.12 -10.61
N ALA A 68 11.06 -0.26 -11.94
CA ALA A 68 10.07 -1.07 -12.63
C ALA A 68 10.15 -2.56 -12.25
N HIS A 69 11.37 -3.10 -12.15
CA HIS A 69 11.57 -4.48 -11.70
C HIS A 69 11.08 -4.71 -10.27
N ARG A 70 11.40 -3.81 -9.34
CA ARG A 70 10.95 -3.90 -7.94
C ARG A 70 9.43 -3.75 -7.84
N TYR A 71 8.85 -2.79 -8.55
CA TYR A 71 7.40 -2.60 -8.59
C TYR A 71 6.69 -3.86 -9.10
N SER A 72 7.15 -4.46 -10.21
CA SER A 72 6.55 -5.69 -10.74
C SER A 72 6.59 -6.84 -9.75
N ARG A 73 7.67 -6.96 -8.97
CA ARG A 73 7.77 -7.96 -7.88
C ARG A 73 6.81 -7.69 -6.74
N LEU A 74 6.61 -6.42 -6.36
CA LEU A 74 5.62 -6.02 -5.36
C LEU A 74 4.20 -6.33 -5.83
N ALA A 75 3.85 -5.93 -7.06
CA ALA A 75 2.52 -6.18 -7.65
C ALA A 75 2.20 -7.70 -7.75
N LYS A 76 3.21 -8.53 -7.97
CA LYS A 76 3.08 -10.00 -8.04
C LYS A 76 3.15 -10.69 -6.67
N ASN A 77 3.38 -9.96 -5.58
CA ASN A 77 3.49 -10.56 -4.25
C ASN A 77 2.10 -10.95 -3.72
N PRO A 78 1.84 -12.25 -3.49
CA PRO A 78 0.52 -12.71 -3.05
C PRO A 78 0.28 -12.55 -1.54
N TYR A 79 1.33 -12.30 -0.75
CA TYR A 79 1.25 -12.34 0.71
C TYR A 79 0.52 -11.12 1.28
N PHE A 80 0.79 -9.92 0.77
CA PHE A 80 0.06 -8.72 1.21
C PHE A 80 -1.47 -8.87 1.07
N PRO A 81 -2.05 -9.19 -0.11
CA PRO A 81 -3.49 -9.32 -0.24
C PRO A 81 -4.07 -10.47 0.60
N GLN A 82 -3.34 -11.60 0.72
CA GLN A 82 -3.77 -12.72 1.58
C GLN A 82 -3.81 -12.34 3.05
N GLY A 83 -2.77 -11.68 3.56
CA GLY A 83 -2.71 -11.22 4.94
C GLY A 83 -3.82 -10.26 5.29
N TYR A 84 -4.07 -9.25 4.44
CA TYR A 84 -5.18 -8.33 4.66
C TYR A 84 -6.53 -9.03 4.64
N SER A 85 -6.75 -9.98 3.72
CA SER A 85 -8.00 -10.75 3.69
C SER A 85 -8.20 -11.57 4.97
N ALA A 86 -7.13 -12.20 5.47
CA ALA A 86 -7.18 -12.99 6.69
C ALA A 86 -7.51 -12.12 7.91
N ILE A 87 -6.76 -11.03 8.11
CA ILE A 87 -6.92 -10.07 9.21
C ILE A 87 -8.28 -9.38 9.16
N ARG A 88 -8.70 -8.87 7.99
CA ARG A 88 -10.02 -8.25 7.80
C ARG A 88 -11.13 -9.19 8.24
N GLY A 89 -11.06 -10.46 7.82
CA GLY A 89 -12.07 -11.44 8.23
C GLY A 89 -12.16 -11.60 9.75
N THR A 90 -11.03 -11.57 10.47
CA THR A 90 -11.03 -11.61 11.94
C THR A 90 -11.66 -10.35 12.54
N LEU A 91 -11.32 -9.16 12.03
CA LEU A 91 -11.91 -7.89 12.50
C LEU A 91 -13.43 -7.83 12.23
N GLU A 92 -13.90 -8.31 11.09
CA GLU A 92 -15.32 -8.41 10.73
C GLU A 92 -16.08 -9.41 11.60
N SER A 93 -15.46 -10.57 11.91
CA SER A 93 -16.01 -11.52 12.89
C SER A 93 -16.16 -10.87 14.27
N CYS A 94 -15.18 -10.08 14.71
CA CYS A 94 -15.25 -9.33 15.96
C CYS A 94 -16.42 -8.32 15.97
N LEU A 95 -16.72 -7.62 14.86
CA LEU A 95 -17.88 -6.72 14.80
C LEU A 95 -19.20 -7.44 15.11
N SER A 96 -19.31 -8.71 14.72
CA SER A 96 -20.52 -9.52 14.90
C SER A 96 -20.62 -10.16 16.30
N ALA A 97 -19.51 -10.26 17.03
CA ALA A 97 -19.47 -10.96 18.31
C ALA A 97 -20.12 -10.15 19.44
N LYS A 98 -20.85 -10.85 20.32
CA LYS A 98 -21.62 -10.21 21.40
C LYS A 98 -20.77 -9.37 22.35
N MET A 99 -19.55 -9.81 22.65
CA MET A 99 -18.66 -9.12 23.59
C MET A 99 -18.15 -7.77 23.08
N PHE A 100 -18.20 -7.52 21.78
CA PHE A 100 -17.73 -6.28 21.16
C PHE A 100 -18.86 -5.31 20.80
N LYS A 101 -20.08 -5.53 21.28
CA LYS A 101 -21.27 -4.71 20.96
C LYS A 101 -21.24 -3.29 21.54
N ALA A 102 -20.33 -2.97 22.46
CA ALA A 102 -20.24 -1.64 23.04
C ALA A 102 -19.95 -0.59 21.95
N GLU A 103 -20.66 0.54 21.97
CA GLU A 103 -20.62 1.57 20.92
C GLU A 103 -19.20 2.07 20.64
N ALA A 104 -18.41 2.31 21.69
CA ALA A 104 -17.02 2.76 21.55
C ALA A 104 -16.15 1.73 20.80
N ILE A 105 -16.32 0.44 21.10
CA ILE A 105 -15.57 -0.65 20.45
C ILE A 105 -15.96 -0.74 18.97
N GLN A 106 -17.27 -0.77 18.68
CA GLN A 106 -17.80 -0.81 17.32
C GLN A 106 -17.30 0.39 16.50
N SER A 107 -17.37 1.60 17.06
CA SER A 107 -16.91 2.82 16.38
C SER A 107 -15.43 2.75 15.98
N HIS A 108 -14.56 2.27 16.88
CA HIS A 108 -13.13 2.11 16.57
C HIS A 108 -12.85 0.97 15.59
N LEU A 109 -13.52 -0.17 15.71
CA LEU A 109 -13.39 -1.27 14.73
C LEU A 109 -13.81 -0.84 13.33
N THR A 110 -14.94 -0.14 13.19
CA THR A 110 -15.39 0.38 11.89
C THR A 110 -14.38 1.37 11.30
N LYS A 111 -13.82 2.27 12.12
CA LYS A 111 -12.76 3.19 11.65
C LYS A 111 -11.50 2.47 11.22
N ILE A 112 -11.08 1.43 11.94
CA ILE A 112 -9.93 0.61 11.56
C ILE A 112 -10.16 -0.05 10.19
N LEU A 113 -11.36 -0.60 9.94
CA LEU A 113 -11.70 -1.18 8.64
C LEU A 113 -11.77 -0.14 7.51
N ASP A 114 -12.25 1.07 7.79
CA ASP A 114 -12.25 2.19 6.84
C ASP A 114 -10.82 2.64 6.49
N GLU A 115 -9.98 2.89 7.50
CA GLU A 115 -8.58 3.26 7.31
C GLU A 115 -7.77 2.15 6.63
N LEU A 116 -8.06 0.87 6.95
CA LEU A 116 -7.48 -0.26 6.24
C LEU A 116 -7.88 -0.27 4.76
N SER A 117 -9.16 0.03 4.44
CA SER A 117 -9.61 0.12 3.04
C SER A 117 -8.86 1.20 2.29
N LYS A 118 -8.74 2.41 2.86
CA LYS A 118 -7.96 3.51 2.27
C LYS A 118 -6.50 3.12 2.06
N PHE A 119 -5.89 2.47 3.07
CA PHE A 119 -4.52 1.97 2.96
C PHE A 119 -4.38 1.00 1.79
N GLN A 120 -5.26 0.00 1.68
CA GLN A 120 -5.22 -0.98 0.59
C GLN A 120 -5.47 -0.34 -0.77
N GLU A 121 -6.40 0.61 -0.87
CA GLU A 121 -6.65 1.37 -2.09
C GLU A 121 -5.40 2.12 -2.56
N GLY A 122 -4.69 2.79 -1.65
CA GLY A 122 -3.43 3.45 -1.95
C GLY A 122 -2.29 2.47 -2.24
N ALA A 123 -2.14 1.42 -1.44
CA ALA A 123 -0.98 0.52 -1.50
C ALA A 123 -1.03 -0.41 -2.72
N PHE A 124 -2.23 -0.87 -3.11
CA PHE A 124 -2.43 -1.67 -4.31
C PHE A 124 -2.94 -0.84 -5.49
N LEU A 125 -3.11 0.47 -5.33
CA LEU A 125 -3.65 1.34 -6.37
C LEU A 125 -4.96 0.78 -6.97
N LEU A 126 -5.86 0.28 -6.10
CA LEU A 126 -7.02 -0.56 -6.49
C LEU A 126 -7.97 0.11 -7.50
N SER A 127 -7.93 1.44 -7.62
CA SER A 127 -8.69 2.19 -8.63
C SER A 127 -8.15 2.04 -10.06
N TRP A 128 -6.90 1.58 -10.21
CA TRP A 128 -6.18 1.52 -11.49
C TRP A 128 -5.59 0.13 -11.78
N ASP A 129 -5.70 -0.82 -10.85
CA ASP A 129 -5.07 -2.14 -10.89
C ASP A 129 -3.53 -2.08 -10.84
N SER A 130 -2.93 -2.68 -9.80
CA SER A 130 -1.47 -2.78 -9.63
C SER A 130 -0.77 -3.36 -10.86
N PHE A 131 -1.40 -4.26 -11.60
CA PHE A 131 -0.82 -4.82 -12.82
C PHE A 131 -0.75 -3.79 -13.94
N SER A 132 -1.78 -2.96 -14.09
CA SER A 132 -1.81 -1.92 -15.11
C SER A 132 -0.74 -0.85 -14.89
N ILE A 133 -0.42 -0.52 -13.63
CA ILE A 133 0.70 0.38 -13.30
C ILE A 133 2.04 -0.33 -13.50
N SER A 134 2.14 -1.64 -13.24
CA SER A 134 3.35 -2.41 -13.57
C SER A 134 3.62 -2.41 -15.08
N ASP A 135 2.57 -2.56 -15.89
CA ASP A 135 2.69 -2.50 -17.35
C ASP A 135 3.08 -1.10 -17.83
N ALA A 136 2.54 -0.05 -17.18
CA ALA A 136 2.92 1.32 -17.46
C ALA A 136 4.41 1.58 -17.17
N PHE A 137 4.94 1.06 -16.05
CA PHE A 137 6.37 1.11 -15.74
C PHE A 137 7.22 0.37 -16.78
N ALA A 138 6.80 -0.82 -17.21
CA ALA A 138 7.52 -1.58 -18.23
C ALA A 138 7.59 -0.80 -19.55
N LYS A 139 6.47 -0.21 -19.98
CA LYS A 139 6.44 0.64 -21.17
C LYS A 139 7.28 1.92 -21.01
N SER A 140 7.32 2.53 -19.82
CA SER A 140 8.22 3.66 -19.55
C SER A 140 9.70 3.26 -19.73
N VAL A 141 10.09 2.06 -19.31
CA VAL A 141 11.44 1.53 -19.53
C VAL A 141 11.72 1.36 -21.03
N ASP A 142 10.76 0.84 -21.79
CA ASP A 142 10.91 0.67 -23.24
C ASP A 142 11.12 2.02 -23.94
N VAL A 143 10.31 3.04 -23.60
CA VAL A 143 10.45 4.41 -24.14
C VAL A 143 11.78 5.03 -23.72
N TYR A 144 12.21 4.84 -22.46
CA TYR A 144 13.48 5.35 -21.97
C TYR A 144 14.69 4.76 -22.72
N ASN A 145 14.62 3.47 -23.08
CA ASN A 145 15.68 2.78 -23.79
C ASN A 145 15.63 2.93 -25.32
N SER A 146 14.54 3.47 -25.87
CA SER A 146 14.40 3.68 -27.31
C SER A 146 15.19 4.89 -27.82
N ASP A 147 15.68 4.80 -29.05
CA ASP A 147 16.32 5.92 -29.78
C ASP A 147 15.31 6.73 -30.62
N SER A 148 14.02 6.33 -30.61
CA SER A 148 12.95 6.97 -31.39
C SER A 148 12.23 8.06 -30.60
N GLU A 149 12.28 9.30 -31.10
CA GLU A 149 11.49 10.42 -30.55
C GLU A 149 9.97 10.21 -30.68
N ASN A 150 9.52 9.36 -31.63
CA ASN A 150 8.10 9.06 -31.81
C ASN A 150 7.49 8.29 -30.62
N ASP A 151 8.31 7.64 -29.81
CA ASP A 151 7.85 6.77 -28.73
C ASP A 151 7.27 7.59 -27.55
N PHE A 152 7.63 8.88 -27.43
CA PHE A 152 7.00 9.81 -26.49
C PHE A 152 5.59 10.20 -26.90
N HIS A 153 5.29 10.20 -28.21
CA HIS A 153 3.94 10.42 -28.70
C HIS A 153 3.03 9.24 -28.32
N ASP A 154 3.57 8.03 -28.40
CA ASP A 154 2.86 6.78 -28.09
C ASP A 154 2.75 6.51 -26.57
N PHE A 155 3.58 7.14 -25.75
CA PHE A 155 3.52 7.04 -24.28
C PHE A 155 2.28 7.73 -23.64
N ARG A 156 1.48 8.48 -24.40
CA ARG A 156 0.36 9.26 -23.87
C ARG A 156 -0.64 8.43 -23.06
N GLU A 157 -0.96 7.22 -23.50
CA GLU A 157 -1.91 6.34 -22.81
C GLU A 157 -1.38 5.88 -21.45
N GLU A 158 -0.09 5.53 -21.37
CA GLU A 158 0.55 5.10 -20.12
C GLU A 158 0.72 6.25 -19.15
N PHE A 159 1.06 7.44 -19.66
CA PHE A 159 1.08 8.65 -18.86
C PHE A 159 -0.28 8.93 -18.21
N GLN A 160 -1.41 8.66 -18.87
CA GLN A 160 -2.74 8.85 -18.25
C GLN A 160 -2.95 7.95 -17.03
N LYS A 161 -2.36 6.75 -17.00
CA LYS A 161 -2.45 5.86 -15.83
C LYS A 161 -1.67 6.42 -14.64
N PHE A 162 -0.46 6.95 -14.88
CA PHE A 162 0.31 7.64 -13.86
C PHE A 162 -0.38 8.92 -13.39
N LYS A 163 -0.87 9.75 -14.32
CA LYS A 163 -1.58 10.99 -14.00
C LYS A 163 -2.85 10.72 -13.19
N GLY A 164 -3.69 9.80 -13.64
CA GLY A 164 -4.94 9.49 -12.96
C GLY A 164 -4.74 8.91 -11.55
N SER A 165 -3.73 8.07 -11.35
CA SER A 165 -3.37 7.59 -10.01
C SER A 165 -2.73 8.70 -9.15
N TYR A 166 -1.86 9.53 -9.73
CA TYR A 166 -1.27 10.68 -9.05
C TYR A 166 -2.31 11.67 -8.55
N ASP A 167 -3.30 12.01 -9.37
CA ASP A 167 -4.38 12.92 -9.00
C ASP A 167 -5.13 12.41 -7.77
N VAL A 168 -5.35 11.09 -7.66
CA VAL A 168 -5.94 10.44 -6.47
C VAL A 168 -5.01 10.56 -5.27
N LEU A 169 -3.72 10.22 -5.41
CA LEU A 169 -2.72 10.29 -4.34
C LEU A 169 -2.58 11.72 -3.78
N MET A 170 -2.81 12.72 -4.63
CA MET A 170 -2.65 14.14 -4.33
C MET A 170 -3.94 14.84 -3.89
N ARG A 171 -5.12 14.18 -3.90
CA ARG A 171 -6.40 14.79 -3.48
C ARG A 171 -6.37 15.43 -2.09
N GLU A 172 -5.51 14.91 -1.21
CA GLU A 172 -5.37 15.40 0.17
C GLU A 172 -4.34 16.52 0.33
N THR A 173 -3.67 16.93 -0.76
CA THR A 173 -2.72 18.05 -0.75
C THR A 173 -3.39 19.35 -1.16
N SER A 174 -3.09 20.42 -0.41
CA SER A 174 -3.70 21.75 -0.58
C SER A 174 -3.33 22.45 -1.89
N LYS A 175 -2.30 21.96 -2.59
CA LYS A 175 -1.88 22.39 -3.93
C LYS A 175 -1.26 21.17 -4.62
N PRO A 176 -2.04 20.39 -5.39
CA PRO A 176 -1.46 19.35 -6.21
C PRO A 176 -0.67 20.01 -7.34
N ASP A 177 0.63 19.74 -7.41
CA ASP A 177 1.41 20.04 -8.62
C ASP A 177 0.83 19.20 -9.76
N GLU A 178 0.54 19.78 -10.92
CA GLU A 178 0.05 18.99 -12.05
C GLU A 178 1.21 18.20 -12.68
N LEU A 179 1.01 16.91 -12.92
CA LEU A 179 1.94 16.16 -13.78
C LEU A 179 1.74 16.60 -15.24
N GLU A 180 2.80 17.13 -15.82
CA GLU A 180 2.88 17.43 -17.24
C GLU A 180 3.28 16.17 -18.04
N GLN A 181 2.76 16.04 -19.26
CA GLN A 181 3.12 14.91 -20.12
C GLN A 181 4.61 15.03 -20.48
N PRO A 182 5.42 13.98 -20.28
CA PRO A 182 6.85 14.06 -20.54
C PRO A 182 7.13 14.23 -22.04
N SER A 183 8.08 15.11 -22.37
CA SER A 183 8.53 15.38 -23.74
C SER A 183 9.95 14.88 -24.01
N THR A 184 10.70 14.56 -22.94
CA THR A 184 12.07 14.05 -22.97
C THR A 184 12.23 12.85 -22.03
N LYS A 185 13.36 12.13 -22.14
CA LYS A 185 13.70 11.01 -21.24
C LYS A 185 13.87 11.51 -19.81
N GLU A 186 14.44 12.68 -19.65
CA GLU A 186 14.62 13.37 -18.37
C GLU A 186 13.26 13.73 -17.75
N ASP A 187 12.30 14.23 -18.55
CA ASP A 187 10.95 14.52 -18.08
C ASP A 187 10.23 13.24 -17.64
N LEU A 188 10.36 12.15 -18.39
CA LEU A 188 9.76 10.87 -18.05
C LEU A 188 10.25 10.38 -16.68
N VAL A 189 11.56 10.42 -16.46
CA VAL A 189 12.17 10.08 -15.17
C VAL A 189 11.67 11.01 -14.06
N ALA A 190 11.58 12.32 -14.31
CA ALA A 190 11.13 13.30 -13.32
C ALA A 190 9.66 13.10 -12.92
N VAL A 191 8.79 12.80 -13.89
CA VAL A 191 7.37 12.49 -13.69
C VAL A 191 7.24 11.24 -12.82
N LEU A 192 7.94 10.16 -13.19
CA LEU A 192 7.85 8.89 -12.46
C LEU A 192 8.44 8.99 -11.06
N ARG A 193 9.53 9.74 -10.88
CA ARG A 193 10.06 10.07 -9.55
C ARG A 193 9.00 10.81 -8.72
N SER A 194 8.40 11.86 -9.28
CA SER A 194 7.38 12.65 -8.56
C SER A 194 6.18 11.79 -8.17
N TRP A 195 5.78 10.88 -9.07
CA TRP A 195 4.74 9.89 -8.79
C TRP A 195 5.12 8.97 -7.63
N CYS A 196 6.31 8.38 -7.66
CA CYS A 196 6.81 7.49 -6.60
C CYS A 196 6.85 8.18 -5.23
N ILE A 197 7.37 9.40 -5.16
CA ILE A 197 7.44 10.19 -3.92
C ILE A 197 6.03 10.48 -3.40
N SER A 198 5.10 10.84 -4.28
CA SER A 198 3.70 11.10 -3.90
C SER A 198 3.01 9.83 -3.40
N TRP A 199 3.26 8.68 -4.02
CA TRP A 199 2.75 7.40 -3.58
C TRP A 199 3.26 7.04 -2.18
N GLN A 200 4.58 7.08 -1.95
CA GLN A 200 5.17 6.79 -0.64
C GLN A 200 4.62 7.73 0.44
N ARG A 201 4.52 9.03 0.15
CA ARG A 201 3.97 10.03 1.07
C ARG A 201 2.51 9.77 1.41
N HIS A 202 1.70 9.41 0.43
CA HIS A 202 0.28 9.10 0.62
C HIS A 202 0.12 7.91 1.59
N ILE A 203 0.86 6.82 1.36
CA ILE A 203 0.87 5.64 2.24
C ILE A 203 1.30 6.01 3.66
N HIS A 204 2.37 6.79 3.79
CA HIS A 204 2.85 7.24 5.09
C HIS A 204 1.81 8.09 5.83
N ASN A 205 1.08 8.95 5.11
CA ASN A 205 0.03 9.78 5.71
C ASN A 205 -1.13 8.93 6.25
N ILE A 206 -1.61 7.94 5.50
CA ILE A 206 -2.70 7.05 5.96
C ILE A 206 -2.29 6.30 7.24
N LEU A 207 -1.03 5.85 7.34
CA LEU A 207 -0.57 5.12 8.51
C LEU A 207 -0.36 6.00 9.74
N TYR A 208 0.26 7.17 9.57
CA TYR A 208 0.86 7.90 10.69
C TYR A 208 0.30 9.31 10.91
N ARG A 209 -0.39 9.92 9.93
CA ARG A 209 -0.80 11.33 10.07
C ARG A 209 -2.09 11.45 10.88
N GLY A 210 -2.02 12.22 11.97
CA GLY A 210 -3.20 12.61 12.75
C GLY A 210 -3.92 11.42 13.41
N ARG A 211 -5.10 11.06 12.88
CA ARG A 211 -5.94 9.93 13.33
C ARG A 211 -5.91 8.76 12.33
N GLY A 212 -4.76 8.51 11.72
CA GLY A 212 -4.57 7.40 10.77
C GLY A 212 -4.68 6.02 11.41
N LEU A 213 -4.44 4.97 10.62
CA LEU A 213 -4.68 3.58 11.00
C LEU A 213 -4.04 3.19 12.35
N ASN A 214 -2.76 3.50 12.54
CA ASN A 214 -2.04 3.14 13.76
C ASN A 214 -2.59 3.84 15.02
N TYR A 215 -3.15 5.04 14.86
CA TYR A 215 -3.80 5.74 15.95
C TYR A 215 -5.09 5.04 16.40
N GLU A 216 -5.93 4.63 15.45
CA GLU A 216 -7.18 3.92 15.75
C GLU A 216 -6.92 2.53 16.33
N ILE A 217 -5.91 1.81 15.83
CA ILE A 217 -5.43 0.56 16.43
C ILE A 217 -5.06 0.77 17.91
N HIS A 218 -4.23 1.77 18.20
CA HIS A 218 -3.80 2.06 19.57
C HIS A 218 -4.97 2.44 20.50
N ARG A 219 -5.95 3.18 19.98
CA ARG A 219 -7.16 3.56 20.73
C ARG A 219 -7.98 2.33 21.10
N LEU A 220 -8.20 1.41 20.16
CA LEU A 220 -8.94 0.18 20.43
C LEU A 220 -8.22 -0.71 21.45
N LYS A 221 -6.89 -0.88 21.32
CA LYS A 221 -6.08 -1.65 22.28
C LYS A 221 -6.19 -1.10 23.71
N LYS A 222 -6.27 0.23 23.86
CA LYS A 222 -6.44 0.85 25.18
C LYS A 222 -7.79 0.55 25.83
N LEU A 223 -8.86 0.33 25.05
CA LEU A 223 -10.19 0.04 25.60
C LEU A 223 -10.22 -1.31 26.34
N LYS A 224 -9.42 -2.29 25.90
CA LYS A 224 -9.28 -3.58 26.61
C LYS A 224 -8.86 -3.39 28.07
N ASN A 225 -8.00 -2.41 28.36
CA ASN A 225 -7.52 -2.16 29.72
C ASN A 225 -8.58 -1.56 30.66
N PHE A 226 -9.77 -1.21 30.14
CA PHE A 226 -10.87 -0.60 30.90
C PHE A 226 -12.13 -1.48 30.95
N THR A 227 -12.12 -2.65 30.31
CA THR A 227 -13.22 -3.63 30.28
C THR A 227 -12.82 -4.90 30.99
#